data_AF-A0A8S9Q399-F1
#
_entry.id   AF-A0A8S9Q399-F1
#
_cell.length_a   1.000
_cell.length_b   1.000
_cell.length_c   1.000
_cell.angle_alpha   90.00
_cell.angle_beta   90.00
_cell.angle_gamma   90.00
#
_symmetry.space_group_name_H-M   'P 1'
#
loop_
_entity.id
_entity.type
_entity.pdbx_description
1 polymer ?
#
loop_
_entity_poly.entity_id
_entity_poly.type
_entity_poly.pdbx_seq_one_letter_code
_entity_poly.pdbx_strand_id
1 'polypeptide(L)'
;MGEEGETIEFYSGDETLVFWNMDDYPIPVGIDNLRSNIEEALDQMGFRGHKDFNVHCEQLNCETKEELGKAGFFYLGHPQWWIPLRSP
;
A
#
# COMPACT_ATOMS: atom_id res chain seq x y z
N MET A 1 2.90 -2.75 47.88
CA MET A 1 3.63 -3.48 46.82
C MET A 1 2.95 -3.04 45.53
N GLY A 2 3.53 -2.05 44.84
CA GLY A 2 2.99 -1.52 43.60
C GLY A 2 3.58 -2.30 42.45
N GLU A 3 2.72 -2.77 41.55
CA GLU A 3 3.13 -3.43 40.32
C GLU A 3 3.88 -2.39 39.47
N GLU A 4 5.20 -2.57 39.35
CA GLU A 4 6.00 -1.80 38.40
C GLU A 4 5.49 -2.09 37.00
N GLY A 5 5.04 -1.04 36.32
CA GLY A 5 4.39 -1.13 35.01
C GLY A 5 5.27 -1.86 34.00
N GLU A 6 4.72 -2.93 33.42
CA GLU A 6 5.34 -3.63 32.30
C GLU A 6 5.58 -2.64 31.17
N THR A 7 6.82 -2.56 30.71
CA THR A 7 7.19 -1.71 29.59
C THR A 7 6.71 -2.41 28.32
N ILE A 8 5.80 -1.79 27.57
CA ILE A 8 5.37 -2.31 26.27
C ILE A 8 6.56 -2.18 25.31
N GLU A 9 7.13 -3.30 24.88
CA GLU A 9 8.15 -3.31 23.84
C GLU A 9 7.51 -2.97 22.49
N PHE A 10 8.00 -1.90 21.86
CA PHE A 10 7.61 -1.52 20.50
C PHE A 10 8.70 -1.95 19.53
N TYR A 11 8.35 -2.86 18.62
CA TYR A 11 9.18 -3.24 17.49
C TYR A 11 8.83 -2.34 16.31
N SER A 12 9.70 -1.40 15.95
CA SER A 12 9.60 -0.71 14.67
C SER A 12 10.23 -1.60 13.60
N GLY A 13 9.42 -2.29 12.81
CA GLY A 13 9.90 -2.95 11.60
C GLY A 13 10.43 -1.92 10.60
N ASP A 14 11.49 -2.27 9.87
CA ASP A 14 11.88 -1.54 8.66
C ASP A 14 10.89 -1.93 7.55
N GLU A 15 9.71 -1.30 7.60
CA GLU A 15 8.58 -1.57 6.72
C GLU A 15 8.11 -0.26 6.08
N THR A 16 7.82 -0.32 4.79
CA THR A 16 7.28 0.80 4.02
C THR A 16 5.98 0.37 3.37
N LEU A 17 4.93 1.14 3.62
CA LEU A 17 3.61 0.93 3.02
C LEU A 17 3.38 1.95 1.92
N VAL A 18 3.11 1.47 0.72
CA VAL A 18 2.74 2.29 -0.44
C VAL A 18 1.23 2.21 -0.62
N PHE A 19 0.55 3.35 -0.52
CA PHE A 19 -0.88 3.46 -0.78
C PHE A 19 -1.09 4.24 -2.09
N TRP A 20 -1.69 3.59 -3.07
CA TRP A 20 -1.92 4.17 -4.38
C TRP A 20 -3.41 4.25 -4.70
N ASN A 21 -3.92 5.48 -4.82
CA ASN A 21 -5.24 5.74 -5.36
C ASN A 21 -5.24 5.65 -6.91
N MET A 22 -5.80 4.58 -7.46
CA MET A 22 -5.89 4.38 -8.90
C MET A 22 -7.04 5.15 -9.56
N ASP A 23 -7.99 5.67 -8.78
CA ASP A 23 -9.06 6.52 -9.33
C ASP A 23 -8.49 7.88 -9.78
N ASP A 24 -7.55 8.44 -9.01
CA ASP A 24 -6.85 9.68 -9.35
C ASP A 24 -5.61 9.42 -10.23
N TYR A 25 -4.94 8.29 -10.01
CA TYR A 25 -3.68 7.93 -10.67
C TYR A 25 -3.76 6.52 -11.26
N PRO A 26 -4.49 6.33 -12.38
CA PRO A 26 -4.63 5.00 -12.98
C PRO A 26 -3.28 4.45 -13.44
N ILE A 27 -3.17 3.13 -13.45
CA ILE A 27 -1.96 2.45 -13.90
C ILE A 27 -1.73 2.76 -15.40
N PRO A 28 -0.53 3.22 -15.78
CA PRO A 28 -0.19 3.39 -17.19
C PRO A 28 -0.28 2.04 -17.93
N VAL A 29 -0.61 2.05 -19.23
CA VAL A 29 -0.66 0.81 -20.02
C VAL A 29 0.67 0.06 -19.92
N GLY A 30 0.63 -1.12 -19.28
CA GLY A 30 1.80 -1.94 -18.95
C GLY A 30 2.14 -1.92 -17.46
N ILE A 31 1.72 -2.96 -16.73
CA ILE A 31 2.09 -3.20 -15.31
C ILE A 31 3.56 -3.66 -15.18
N ASP A 32 4.16 -4.08 -16.30
CA ASP A 32 5.53 -4.59 -16.35
C ASP A 32 6.52 -3.57 -15.76
N ASN A 33 7.28 -4.01 -14.76
CA ASN A 33 8.30 -3.23 -14.04
C ASN A 33 7.78 -2.08 -13.16
N LEU A 34 6.46 -1.86 -13.07
CA LEU A 34 5.90 -0.77 -12.25
C LEU A 34 6.31 -0.88 -10.78
N ARG A 35 6.18 -2.10 -10.22
CA ARG A 35 6.60 -2.38 -8.85
C ARG A 35 8.10 -2.11 -8.66
N SER A 36 8.94 -2.68 -9.53
CA SER A 36 10.39 -2.54 -9.44
C SER A 36 10.83 -1.07 -9.52
N ASN A 37 10.20 -0.26 -10.38
CA ASN A 37 10.50 1.17 -10.47
C ASN A 37 10.21 1.91 -9.16
N ILE A 38 9.10 1.58 -8.49
CA ILE A 38 8.77 2.21 -7.20
C ILE A 38 9.69 1.69 -6.10
N GLU A 39 10.00 0.39 -6.08
CA GLU A 39 10.97 -0.19 -5.14
C GLU A 39 12.35 0.46 -5.26
N GLU A 40 12.87 0.63 -6.48
CA GLU A 40 14.14 1.30 -6.74
C GLU A 40 14.13 2.77 -6.29
N ALA A 41 13.04 3.49 -6.54
CA ALA A 41 12.89 4.87 -6.09
C ALA A 41 12.91 4.95 -4.56
N LEU A 42 12.19 4.05 -3.88
CA LEU A 42 12.15 3.96 -2.42
C LEU A 42 13.53 3.62 -1.83
N ASP A 43 14.26 2.70 -2.46
CA ASP A 43 15.62 2.33 -2.05
C ASP A 43 16.59 3.52 -2.18
N GLN A 44 16.49 4.29 -3.25
CA GLN A 44 17.27 5.52 -3.44
C GLN A 44 16.94 6.59 -2.38
N MET A 45 15.70 6.60 -1.89
CA MET A 45 15.27 7.46 -0.78
C MET A 45 15.66 6.92 0.61
N GLY A 46 16.22 5.71 0.69
CA GLY A 46 16.70 5.09 1.93
C GLY A 46 15.72 4.11 2.58
N PHE A 47 14.56 3.85 1.97
CA PHE A 47 13.57 2.87 2.44
C PHE A 47 13.93 1.47 1.95
N ARG A 48 14.86 0.81 2.64
CA ARG A 48 15.44 -0.49 2.22
C ARG A 48 14.73 -1.71 2.80
N GLY A 49 13.84 -1.50 3.74
CA GLY A 49 13.03 -2.53 4.38
C GLY A 49 12.02 -3.21 3.47
N HIS A 50 11.14 -4.00 4.09
CA HIS A 50 10.02 -4.65 3.41
C HIS A 50 9.06 -3.59 2.85
N LYS A 51 8.50 -3.85 1.67
CA LYS A 51 7.63 -2.90 0.95
C LYS A 51 6.33 -3.58 0.59
N ASP A 52 5.24 -3.07 1.14
CA ASP A 52 3.88 -3.51 0.80
C ASP A 52 3.17 -2.49 -0.07
N PHE A 53 2.62 -2.96 -1.17
CA PHE A 53 1.97 -2.14 -2.17
C PHE A 53 0.47 -2.36 -2.11
N ASN A 54 -0.26 -1.31 -1.77
CA ASN A 54 -1.69 -1.34 -1.57
C ASN A 54 -2.37 -0.39 -2.56
N VAL A 55 -3.31 -0.92 -3.32
CA VAL A 55 -4.03 -0.16 -4.35
C VAL A 55 -5.48 0.01 -3.96
N HIS A 56 -6.00 1.20 -4.19
CA HIS A 56 -7.40 1.55 -4.02
C HIS A 56 -8.00 1.95 -5.37
N CYS A 57 -9.23 1.49 -5.62
CA CYS A 57 -10.02 1.88 -6.79
C CYS A 57 -11.50 1.62 -6.48
N GLU A 58 -12.38 2.58 -6.76
CA GLU A 58 -13.82 2.44 -6.58
C GLU A 58 -14.39 1.27 -7.41
N GLN A 59 -13.87 1.06 -8.62
CA GLN A 59 -14.35 0.03 -9.56
C GLN A 59 -13.20 -0.72 -10.22
N LEU A 60 -12.82 -1.84 -9.61
CA LEU A 60 -11.81 -2.74 -10.17
C LEU A 60 -12.46 -3.97 -10.80
N ASN A 61 -12.18 -4.23 -12.08
CA ASN A 61 -12.60 -5.47 -12.73
C ASN A 61 -11.71 -6.66 -12.28
N CYS A 62 -12.21 -7.89 -12.43
CA CYS A 62 -11.51 -9.09 -11.96
C CYS A 62 -10.16 -9.34 -12.65
N GLU A 63 -10.04 -9.01 -13.94
CA GLU A 63 -8.83 -9.23 -14.73
C GLU A 63 -7.69 -8.33 -14.22
N THR A 64 -7.95 -7.03 -14.09
CA THR A 64 -7.02 -6.06 -13.51
C THR A 64 -6.64 -6.41 -12.07
N LYS A 65 -7.60 -6.91 -11.27
CA LYS A 65 -7.32 -7.39 -9.91
C LYS A 65 -6.33 -8.57 -9.90
N GLU A 66 -6.49 -9.51 -10.82
CA GLU A 66 -5.62 -10.67 -10.93
C GLU A 66 -4.21 -10.27 -11.39
N GLU A 67 -4.11 -9.38 -12.39
CA GLU A 67 -2.82 -8.85 -12.86
C GLU A 67 -2.08 -8.10 -11.74
N LEU A 68 -2.78 -7.29 -10.98
CA LEU A 68 -2.23 -6.59 -9.81
C LEU A 68 -1.72 -7.56 -8.75
N GLY A 69 -2.50 -8.60 -8.45
CA GLY A 69 -2.09 -9.65 -7.51
C GLY A 69 -0.83 -10.38 -7.98
N LYS A 70 -0.71 -10.68 -9.28
CA LYS A 70 0.51 -11.28 -9.87
C LYS A 70 1.72 -10.35 -9.78
N ALA A 71 1.49 -9.04 -9.92
CA ALA A 71 2.51 -8.02 -9.72
C ALA A 71 2.77 -7.69 -8.23
N GLY A 72 2.04 -8.32 -7.31
CA GLY A 72 2.19 -8.17 -5.86
C GLY A 72 1.67 -6.85 -5.30
N PHE A 73 0.66 -6.26 -5.96
CA PHE A 73 -0.17 -5.19 -5.42
C PHE A 73 -1.41 -5.79 -4.76
N PHE A 74 -1.71 -5.35 -3.54
CA PHE A 74 -2.85 -5.80 -2.76
C PHE A 74 -4.00 -4.80 -2.88
N TYR A 75 -5.15 -5.29 -3.32
CA TYR A 75 -6.35 -4.46 -3.43
C TYR A 75 -6.96 -4.22 -2.04
N LEU A 76 -7.00 -2.95 -1.64
CA LEU A 76 -7.74 -2.49 -0.47
C LEU A 76 -9.22 -2.35 -0.87
N GLY A 77 -9.98 -3.41 -0.61
CA GLY A 77 -11.43 -3.36 -0.75
C GLY A 77 -12.03 -2.21 0.05
N HIS A 78 -13.00 -1.53 -0.54
CA HIS A 78 -13.69 -0.42 0.10
C HIS A 78 -14.22 -0.86 1.48
N PRO A 79 -13.72 -0.30 2.60
CA PRO A 79 -14.36 -0.51 3.88
C PRO A 79 -15.75 0.13 3.79
N GLN A 80 -16.78 -0.54 4.33
CA GLN A 80 -18.16 -0.03 4.33
C GLN A 80 -18.32 1.28 5.15
N TRP A 81 -17.24 1.77 5.75
CA TRP A 81 -17.18 2.95 6.61
C TRP A 81 -16.35 4.11 6.04
N TRP A 82 -15.88 4.03 4.80
CA TRP A 82 -15.13 5.12 4.17
C TRP A 82 -16.10 6.22 3.68
N ILE A 83 -16.06 7.39 4.31
CA ILE A 83 -16.74 8.59 3.83
C ILE A 83 -15.74 9.32 2.91
N PRO A 84 -16.03 9.49 1.61
CA PRO A 84 -15.14 10.23 0.74
C PRO A 84 -15.05 11.68 1.22
N LEU A 85 -13.84 12.12 1.58
CA LEU A 85 -13.52 13.54 1.74
C LEU A 85 -13.50 14.20 0.34
N ARG A 86 -14.67 14.29 -0.31
CA ARG A 86 -14.84 15.23 -1.41
C ARG A 86 -14.95 16.61 -0.77
N SER A 87 -13.89 17.40 -0.89
CA SER A 87 -13.98 18.85 -0.65
C SER A 87 -15.00 19.45 -1.64
N PRO A 88 -15.75 20.49 -1.21
CA PRO A 88 -16.80 21.12 -2.02
C PRO A 88 -16.27 21.81 -3.28
#